data_AF-A0A7K2P5M8-F1
#
_entry.id   AF-A0A7K2P5M8-F1
#
_cell.length_a   1.000
_cell.length_b   1.000
_cell.length_c   1.000
_cell.angle_alpha   90.00
_cell.angle_beta   90.00
_cell.angle_gamma   90.00
#
_symmetry.space_group_name_H-M   'P 1'
#
loop_
_entity.id
_entity.type
_entity.pdbx_description
1 polymer ?
#
loop_
_entity_poly.entity_id
_entity_poly.type
_entity_poly.pdbx_seq_one_letter_code
_entity_poly.pdbx_strand_id
1 'polypeptide(L)' 'MAQVAMVMNLDKCIGCHTCSVTCKQTWTNRTGTEYVWFNNVETRPGQGYPRGHEDQ' A
#
# COMPACT_ATOMS: atom_id res chain seq x y z
N MET A 1 -9.63 26.37 -6.66
CA MET A 1 -9.21 25.23 -5.80
C MET A 1 -8.22 24.37 -6.56
N ALA A 2 -7.25 23.76 -5.88
CA ALA A 2 -6.28 22.85 -6.49
C ALA A 2 -6.26 21.52 -5.72
N GLN A 3 -6.10 20.41 -6.44
CA GLN A 3 -5.99 19.06 -5.88
C GLN A 3 -4.67 18.43 -6.31
N VAL A 4 -3.97 17.81 -5.37
CA VAL A 4 -2.75 17.03 -5.64
C VAL A 4 -3.16 15.61 -6.00
N ALA A 5 -2.55 15.04 -7.05
CA ALA A 5 -2.83 13.70 -7.56
C ALA A 5 -1.54 12.90 -7.78
N MET A 6 -1.67 11.57 -7.88
CA MET A 6 -0.57 10.63 -8.08
C MET A 6 -0.90 9.67 -9.23
N VAL A 7 0.12 9.28 -10.00
CA VAL A 7 0.02 8.25 -11.04
C VAL A 7 1.06 7.16 -10.77
N MET A 8 0.63 5.90 -10.83
CA MET A 8 1.50 4.72 -10.68
C MET A 8 1.58 4.00 -12.03
N ASN A 9 2.78 3.94 -12.62
CA ASN A 9 3.02 3.17 -13.85
C ASN A 9 3.31 1.71 -13.50
N LEU A 10 2.37 0.82 -13.83
CA LEU A 10 2.45 -0.60 -13.50
C LEU A 10 3.51 -1.35 -14.32
N ASP A 11 3.88 -0.87 -15.51
CA ASP A 11 4.94 -1.49 -16.34
C ASP A 11 6.34 -1.35 -15.72
N LYS A 12 6.51 -0.35 -14.84
CA LYS A 12 7.77 -0.10 -14.12
C LYS A 12 7.74 -0.58 -12.67
N CYS A 13 6.60 -1.08 -12.19
CA CYS A 13 6.52 -1.60 -10.84
C CYS A 13 7.22 -2.96 -10.76
N ILE A 14 8.22 -3.07 -9.88
CA ILE A 14 8.96 -4.32 -9.66
C ILE A 14 8.55 -5.06 -8.39
N GLY A 15 7.51 -4.59 -7.70
CA GLY A 15 7.02 -5.24 -6.48
C GLY A 15 8.01 -5.27 -5.31
N CYS A 16 8.90 -4.28 -5.18
CA CYS A 16 9.98 -4.30 -4.17
C CYS A 16 9.55 -3.90 -2.75
N HIS A 17 8.29 -3.47 -2.55
CA HIS A 17 7.75 -3.05 -1.24
C HIS A 17 8.44 -1.86 -0.54
N THR A 18 9.35 -1.14 -1.20
CA THR A 18 10.03 0.03 -0.59
C THR A 18 9.06 1.13 -0.17
N CYS A 19 8.01 1.40 -0.98
CA CYS A 19 6.97 2.37 -0.63
C CYS A 19 6.19 1.98 0.64
N SER A 20 5.94 0.68 0.83
CA SER A 20 5.26 0.16 2.03
C SER A 20 6.12 0.31 3.27
N VAL A 21 7.39 -0.10 3.21
CA VAL A 21 8.30 -0.03 4.37
C VAL A 21 8.55 1.42 4.80
N THR A 22 8.79 2.32 3.85
CA THR A 22 9.01 3.74 4.17
C THR A 22 7.77 4.36 4.84
N CYS A 23 6.58 4.16 4.27
CA CYS A 23 5.33 4.62 4.87
C CYS A 23 5.10 4.03 6.27
N LYS A 24 5.40 2.74 6.45
CA LYS A 24 5.28 2.03 7.72
C LYS A 24 6.14 2.67 8.80
N GLN A 25 7.42 2.86 8.49
CA GLN A 25 8.39 3.39 9.45
C GLN A 25 8.11 4.85 9.82
N THR A 26 7.59 5.65 8.87
CA THR A 26 7.24 7.05 9.16
C THR A 26 5.95 7.18 9.95
N TRP A 27 4.93 6.36 9.69
CA TRP A 27 3.56 6.67 10.13
C TRP A 27 2.88 5.61 11.01
N THR A 28 3.09 4.32 10.73
CA THR A 28 2.36 3.20 11.37
C THR A 28 3.28 2.24 12.13
N ASN A 29 4.36 2.77 12.70
CA ASN A 29 5.31 2.05 13.56
C ASN A 29 4.92 2.05 15.06
N ARG A 30 3.75 2.61 15.40
CA ARG A 30 3.25 2.75 16.78
C ARG A 30 2.39 1.57 17.18
N THR A 31 2.34 1.31 18.49
CA THR A 31 1.52 0.23 19.05
C THR A 31 0.04 0.40 18.72
N GLY A 32 -0.60 -0.68 18.31
CA GLY A 32 -1.98 -0.71 17.82
C GLY A 32 -2.13 -0.48 16.31
N THR A 33 -1.04 -0.14 15.60
CA THR A 33 -1.04 0.07 14.14
C THR A 33 -0.04 -0.84 13.41
N GLU A 34 0.53 -1.83 14.08
CA GLU A 34 1.53 -2.74 13.54
C GLU A 34 1.01 -3.54 12.35
N TYR A 35 -0.29 -3.85 12.33
CA TYR A 35 -0.92 -4.53 11.22
C TYR A 35 -1.24 -3.59 10.04
N VAL A 36 -1.28 -2.28 10.24
CA VAL A 36 -1.75 -1.31 9.25
C VAL A 36 -0.66 -0.97 8.23
N TRP A 37 -1.02 -1.07 6.95
CA TRP A 37 -0.21 -0.67 5.80
C TRP A 37 -0.98 0.36 4.97
N PHE A 38 -0.74 1.66 5.19
CA PHE A 38 -1.40 2.71 4.40
C PHE A 38 -1.01 2.69 2.91
N ASN A 39 0.23 2.29 2.62
CA ASN A 39 0.70 2.04 1.26
C ASN A 39 1.11 0.57 1.19
N ASN A 40 0.33 -0.26 0.51
CA ASN A 40 0.57 -1.69 0.34
C ASN A 40 0.79 -2.03 -1.14
N VAL A 41 1.54 -3.10 -1.37
CA VAL A 41 1.79 -3.67 -2.71
C VAL A 41 1.28 -5.09 -2.72
N GLU A 42 0.54 -5.45 -3.76
CA GLU A 42 -0.11 -6.76 -3.92
C GLU A 42 0.21 -7.33 -5.30
N THR A 43 0.47 -8.63 -5.35
CA THR A 43 0.58 -9.35 -6.63
C THR A 43 -0.82 -9.67 -7.18
N ARG A 44 -1.01 -9.45 -8.48
CA ARG A 44 -2.23 -9.83 -9.20
C ARG A 44 -1.94 -10.98 -10.18
N PRO A 45 -2.84 -11.97 -10.30
CA PRO A 45 -4.07 -12.16 -9.51
C PRO A 45 -3.79 -12.55 -8.05
N GLY A 46 -4.65 -12.10 -7.11
CA GLY A 46 -4.49 -12.30 -5.67
C GLY A 46 -5.70 -11.83 -4.85
N GLN A 47 -5.73 -12.16 -3.55
CA GLN A 47 -6.85 -11.85 -2.62
C GLN A 47 -6.74 -10.49 -1.91
N GLY A 48 -5.61 -9.80 -2.10
CA GLY A 48 -5.31 -8.50 -1.52
C GLY A 48 -5.19 -8.40 0.01
N TYR A 49 -5.13 -7.16 0.50
CA TYR A 49 -5.03 -6.78 1.90
C TYR A 49 -6.01 -5.63 2.23
N PRO A 50 -6.92 -5.82 3.22
CA PRO A 50 -7.27 -7.07 3.85
C PRO A 50 -7.72 -8.13 2.82
N ARG A 51 -7.65 -9.41 3.19
CA ARG A 51 -8.05 -10.48 2.27
C ARG A 51 -9.52 -10.33 1.92
N GLY A 52 -9.85 -10.36 0.63
CA GLY A 52 -11.22 -10.22 0.12
C GLY A 52 -11.78 -8.79 0.21
N HIS A 53 -10.92 -7.76 0.24
CA HIS A 53 -11.39 -6.36 0.32
C HIS A 53 -12.14 -5.87 -0.94
N GLU A 54 -12.11 -6.61 -2.04
CA GLU A 54 -12.87 -6.28 -3.25
C GLU A 54 -14.34 -6.72 -3.15
N ASP A 55 -14.68 -7.61 -2.21
CA ASP A 55 -16.02 -8.18 -1.99
C ASP A 55 -16.70 -7.60 -0.74
N GLN A 56 -16.53 -6.30 -0.47
CA GLN A 56 -17.09 -5.62 0.72
C GLN A 56 -18.51 -5.11 0.50
#